data_AF-A0A9J6EB56-F1
#
_entry.id   AF-A0A9J6EB56-F1
#
_cell.length_a   1.000
_cell.length_b   1.000
_cell.length_c   1.000
_cell.angle_alpha   90.00
_cell.angle_beta   90.00
_cell.angle_gamma   90.00
#
_symmetry.space_group_name_H-M   'P 1'
#
loop_
_entity.id
_entity.type
_entity.pdbx_description
1 polymer ?
#
loop_
_entity_poly.entity_id
_entity_poly.type
_entity_poly.pdbx_seq_one_letter_code
_entity_poly.pdbx_strand_id
1 'polypeptide(L)'
;MGRCCVPNCRGNYDGGPKVRLFSFSKDDRRIKWKRAIHREDVDIDTLRDPKVCELHFKAEYLRTTTTYTDSNGKTIEVPMSLTRLTEDAVPTMFPNSPAYLSDCAPVRKEPDAKRKHREADQLLTGIQMSLASHEEEERKNRVASFEQLVSQLSQLKLSDYWIVSSTEVAVMFLHI
;
A
#
# COMPACT_ATOMS: atom_id res chain seq x y z
N MET A 1 15.25 34.14 13.62
CA MET A 1 14.95 32.92 12.82
C MET A 1 14.09 32.02 13.69
N GLY A 2 12.88 31.66 13.27
CA GLY A 2 11.99 30.82 14.08
C GLY A 2 12.40 29.34 14.06
N ARG A 3 11.93 28.57 15.04
CA ARG A 3 12.07 27.09 15.07
C ARG A 3 10.68 26.46 14.98
N CYS A 4 10.61 25.23 14.48
CA CYS A 4 9.35 24.48 14.49
C CYS A 4 8.93 24.15 15.93
N CYS A 5 7.65 24.32 16.27
CA CYS A 5 7.08 24.00 17.57
C CYS A 5 6.49 22.58 17.65
N VAL A 6 6.52 21.80 16.57
CA VAL A 6 6.08 20.40 16.60
C VAL A 6 7.08 19.57 17.41
N PRO A 7 6.61 18.71 18.34
CA PRO A 7 7.52 17.92 19.17
C PRO A 7 8.42 17.03 18.32
N ASN A 8 9.66 16.82 18.77
CA ASN A 8 10.71 16.07 18.08
C ASN A 8 11.10 16.59 16.67
N CYS A 9 10.59 17.74 16.23
CA CYS A 9 11.00 18.34 14.97
C CYS A 9 12.31 19.13 15.13
N ARG A 10 13.26 18.90 14.22
CA ARG A 10 14.54 19.65 14.14
C ARG A 10 14.55 20.72 13.03
N GLY A 11 13.40 21.08 12.49
CA GLY A 11 13.28 22.11 11.46
C GLY A 11 13.80 23.49 11.94
N ASN A 12 14.78 24.04 11.22
CA ASN A 12 15.48 25.28 11.56
C ASN A 12 16.24 25.29 12.90
N TYR A 13 16.52 24.13 13.50
CA TYR A 13 17.50 24.01 14.59
C TYR A 13 18.92 23.98 14.05
N ASP A 14 19.92 24.14 14.93
CA ASP A 14 21.32 24.01 14.57
C ASP A 14 21.60 22.57 14.12
N GLY A 15 22.15 22.40 12.91
CA GLY A 15 22.33 21.09 12.27
C GLY A 15 21.05 20.47 11.70
N GLY A 16 19.90 21.15 11.79
CA GLY A 16 18.63 20.72 11.22
C GLY A 16 18.40 21.23 9.79
N PRO A 17 17.42 20.65 9.06
CA PRO A 17 17.07 21.12 7.72
C PRO A 17 16.54 22.56 7.78
N LYS A 18 16.90 23.34 6.76
CA LYS A 18 16.31 24.67 6.55
C LYS A 18 14.97 24.49 5.86
N VAL A 19 13.91 24.88 6.56
CA VAL A 19 12.53 24.61 6.16
C VAL A 19 11.68 25.87 6.25
N ARG A 20 10.66 25.96 5.40
CA ARG A 20 9.66 27.02 5.47
C ARG A 20 8.84 26.88 6.74
N LEU A 21 8.58 27.99 7.42
CA LEU A 21 7.76 28.07 8.63
C LEU A 21 6.47 28.82 8.36
N PHE A 22 5.39 28.33 8.96
CA PHE A 22 4.06 28.90 8.92
C PHE A 22 3.60 29.23 10.35
N SER A 23 3.17 30.48 10.55
CA SER A 23 2.60 30.93 11.82
C SER A 23 1.15 30.45 11.95
N PHE A 24 0.72 30.23 13.19
CA PHE A 24 -0.69 29.97 13.48
C PHE A 24 -1.51 31.21 13.13
N SER A 25 -2.61 31.05 12.37
CA SER A 25 -3.56 32.15 12.20
C SER A 25 -4.39 32.37 13.46
N LYS A 26 -5.17 33.45 13.49
CA LYS A 26 -6.03 33.79 14.64
C LYS A 26 -7.39 33.08 14.60
N ASP A 27 -7.68 32.33 13.54
CA ASP A 27 -8.99 31.75 13.26
C ASP A 27 -9.11 30.30 13.78
N ASP A 28 -10.22 29.64 13.49
CA ASP A 28 -10.51 28.23 13.85
C ASP A 28 -9.39 27.25 13.50
N ARG A 29 -8.59 27.59 12.48
CA ARG A 29 -7.40 26.83 12.09
C ARG A 29 -6.40 26.68 13.25
N ARG A 30 -6.28 27.66 14.14
CA ARG A 30 -5.43 27.56 15.35
C ARG A 30 -5.85 26.39 16.22
N ILE A 31 -7.15 26.22 16.44
CA ILE A 31 -7.71 25.14 17.26
C ILE A 31 -7.43 23.79 16.60
N LYS A 32 -7.64 23.68 15.28
CA LYS A 32 -7.33 22.47 14.51
C LYS A 32 -5.85 22.08 14.61
N TRP A 33 -4.95 23.05 14.44
CA TRP A 33 -3.51 22.79 14.51
C TRP A 33 -3.05 22.38 15.90
N LYS A 34 -3.56 23.02 16.96
CA LYS A 34 -3.26 22.60 18.34
C LYS A 34 -3.67 21.16 18.61
N ARG A 35 -4.89 20.80 18.20
CA ARG A 35 -5.40 19.43 18.34
C ARG A 35 -4.54 18.42 17.60
N ALA A 36 -4.11 18.76 16.37
CA ALA A 36 -3.30 17.88 15.54
C ALA A 36 -1.86 17.70 16.07
N ILE A 37 -1.22 18.76 16.55
CA ILE A 37 0.17 18.72 17.04
C ILE A 37 0.28 18.00 18.40
N HIS A 38 -0.78 18.10 19.22
CA HIS A 38 -0.92 17.40 20.50
C HIS A 38 0.35 17.43 21.38
N ARG A 39 0.78 18.63 21.79
CA ARG A 39 1.86 18.81 22.77
C ARG A 39 1.32 18.60 24.19
N GLU A 40 1.86 17.63 24.91
CA GLU A 40 1.55 17.39 26.33
C GLU A 40 2.48 18.17 27.27
N ASP A 41 3.70 18.47 26.82
CA ASP A 41 4.76 19.09 27.61
C ASP A 41 4.58 20.61 27.80
N VAL A 42 4.05 21.30 26.79
CA VAL A 42 3.89 22.76 26.78
C VAL A 42 2.64 23.15 26.03
N ASP A 43 1.82 24.04 26.63
CA ASP A 43 0.71 24.66 25.92
C ASP A 43 1.22 25.63 24.85
N ILE A 44 0.79 25.40 23.60
CA ILE A 44 1.13 26.21 22.43
C ILE A 44 0.77 27.69 22.63
N ASP A 45 -0.26 28.02 23.41
CA ASP A 45 -0.61 29.42 23.66
C ASP A 45 0.41 30.18 24.51
N THR A 46 1.20 29.47 25.30
CA THR A 46 2.25 30.08 26.12
C THR A 46 3.52 30.39 25.33
N LEU A 47 3.67 29.80 24.15
CA LEU A 47 4.84 30.00 23.28
C LEU A 47 4.78 31.37 22.59
N ARG A 48 5.94 32.05 22.53
CA ARG A 48 6.09 33.30 21.78
C ARG A 48 6.21 32.98 20.27
N ASP A 49 5.19 33.33 19.50
CA ASP A 49 5.11 33.14 18.02
C ASP A 49 5.38 31.69 17.57
N PRO A 50 4.52 30.72 17.97
CA PRO A 50 4.69 29.32 17.58
C PRO A 50 4.57 29.17 16.05
N LYS A 51 5.39 28.29 15.47
CA LYS A 51 5.40 28.03 14.01
C LYS A 51 5.54 26.56 13.70
N VAL A 52 4.90 26.14 12.61
CA VAL A 52 4.98 24.77 12.09
C VAL A 52 5.73 24.79 10.76
N CYS A 53 6.63 23.84 10.53
CA CYS A 53 7.35 23.76 9.26
C CYS A 53 6.59 22.97 8.18
N GLU A 54 6.98 23.18 6.92
CA GLU A 54 6.36 22.52 5.75
C GLU A 54 6.40 20.99 5.78
N LEU A 55 7.36 20.39 6.49
CA LEU A 55 7.47 18.93 6.63
C LEU A 55 6.26 18.28 7.34
N HIS A 56 5.44 19.08 8.03
CA HIS A 56 4.27 18.58 8.75
C HIS A 56 2.98 18.61 7.95
N PHE A 57 3.02 19.13 6.72
CA PHE A 57 1.86 19.22 5.83
C PHE A 57 2.01 18.24 4.67
N LYS A 58 0.89 17.68 4.21
CA LYS A 58 0.84 16.95 2.94
C LYS A 58 1.11 17.91 1.77
N ALA A 59 1.68 17.39 0.69
CA ALA A 59 2.01 18.18 -0.49
C ALA A 59 0.78 18.89 -1.09
N GLU A 60 -0.41 18.30 -0.97
CA GLU A 60 -1.69 18.90 -1.41
C GLU A 60 -2.02 20.22 -0.70
N TYR A 61 -1.53 20.42 0.53
CA TYR A 61 -1.73 21.65 1.30
C TYR A 61 -0.64 22.70 1.04
N LEU A 62 0.42 22.35 0.31
CA LEU A 62 1.56 23.22 0.02
C LEU A 62 1.41 23.80 -1.39
N ARG A 63 0.93 25.03 -1.47
CA ARG A 63 0.85 25.78 -2.72
C ARG A 63 2.21 26.38 -3.07
N THR A 64 2.82 25.84 -4.12
CA THR A 64 4.13 26.25 -4.64
C THR A 64 4.04 26.95 -6.00
N THR A 65 2.88 26.91 -6.68
CA THR A 65 2.67 27.54 -7.98
C THR A 65 1.45 28.48 -7.98
N THR A 66 1.48 29.47 -8.87
CA THR A 66 0.35 30.35 -9.16
C THR A 66 0.01 30.27 -10.63
N THR A 67 -1.28 30.24 -10.94
CA THR A 67 -1.79 30.20 -12.30
C THR A 67 -2.32 31.58 -12.70
N TYR A 68 -2.06 31.98 -13.93
CA TYR A 68 -2.64 33.18 -14.54
C TYR A 68 -3.08 32.86 -15.97
N THR A 69 -4.21 33.41 -16.37
CA THR A 69 -4.74 33.24 -17.73
C THR A 69 -4.31 34.43 -18.56
N ASP A 70 -3.52 34.17 -19.59
CA ASP A 70 -3.14 35.18 -20.57
C ASP A 70 -4.37 35.65 -21.38
N SER A 71 -4.25 36.81 -21.99
CA SER A 71 -5.18 37.40 -22.96
C SER A 71 -5.64 36.45 -24.09
N ASN A 72 -4.82 35.44 -24.42
CA ASN A 72 -5.15 34.40 -25.41
C ASN A 72 -5.90 33.19 -24.82
N GLY A 73 -6.30 33.24 -23.55
CA GLY A 73 -7.01 32.16 -22.86
C GLY A 73 -6.12 30.99 -22.40
N LYS A 74 -4.79 31.11 -22.52
CA LYS A 74 -3.84 30.08 -22.08
C LYS A 74 -3.51 30.26 -20.59
N THR A 75 -3.72 29.22 -19.79
CA THR A 75 -3.30 29.19 -18.39
C THR A 75 -1.80 28.89 -18.30
N ILE A 76 -1.04 29.78 -17.66
CA ILE A 76 0.38 29.64 -17.39
C ILE A 76 0.56 29.38 -15.90
N GLU A 77 1.29 28.32 -15.54
CA GLU A 77 1.68 28.05 -14.17
C GLU A 77 3.09 28.59 -13.90
N VAL A 78 3.23 29.40 -12.87
CA VAL A 78 4.49 30.02 -12.47
C VAL A 78 4.86 29.57 -11.05
N PRO A 79 6.09 29.08 -10.82
CA PRO A 79 6.58 28.79 -9.48
C PRO A 79 6.59 30.04 -8.59
N MET A 80 6.10 29.89 -7.37
CA MET A 80 6.11 30.95 -6.36
C MET A 80 7.47 30.99 -5.67
N SER A 81 7.93 32.20 -5.32
CA SER A 81 9.16 32.37 -4.56
C SER A 81 9.10 31.78 -3.14
N LEU A 82 7.89 31.66 -2.58
CA LEU A 82 7.65 31.14 -1.24
C LEU A 82 6.42 30.23 -1.24
N THR A 83 6.58 29.03 -0.69
CA THR A 83 5.48 28.10 -0.41
C THR A 83 4.46 28.76 0.51
N ARG A 84 3.18 28.61 0.17
CA ARG A 84 2.04 29.05 0.99
C ARG A 84 1.18 27.83 1.34
N LEU A 85 0.45 27.92 2.45
CA LEU A 85 -0.54 26.92 2.80
C LEU A 85 -1.88 27.25 2.16
N THR A 86 -2.64 26.21 1.83
CA THR A 86 -4.08 26.34 1.55
C THR A 86 -4.84 26.75 2.82
N GLU A 87 -6.08 27.23 2.66
CA GLU A 87 -6.86 27.73 3.80
C GLU A 87 -7.24 26.62 4.79
N ASP A 88 -7.49 25.42 4.26
CA ASP A 88 -7.89 24.19 4.96
C ASP A 88 -6.71 23.36 5.50
N ALA A 89 -5.46 23.77 5.20
CA ALA A 89 -4.26 23.05 5.58
C ALA A 89 -4.19 22.75 7.08
N VAL A 90 -3.96 21.49 7.42
CA VAL A 90 -3.73 21.00 8.79
C VAL A 90 -2.45 20.15 8.85
N PRO A 91 -1.64 20.28 9.92
CA PRO A 91 -0.45 19.46 10.07
C PRO A 91 -0.87 18.02 10.37
N THR A 92 -0.41 17.09 9.55
CA THR A 92 -0.84 15.68 9.53
C THR A 92 0.34 14.72 9.45
N MET A 93 1.54 15.23 9.20
CA MET A 93 2.77 14.44 9.07
C MET A 93 3.66 14.66 10.29
N PHE A 94 3.95 13.61 11.06
CA PHE A 94 4.78 13.68 12.27
C PHE A 94 5.84 12.56 12.25
N PRO A 95 6.87 12.68 11.40
CA PRO A 95 7.82 11.59 11.14
C PRO A 95 8.65 11.15 12.36
N ASN A 96 8.85 12.05 13.33
CA ASN A 96 9.61 11.78 14.56
C ASN A 96 8.71 11.50 15.78
N SER A 97 7.44 11.17 15.53
CA SER A 97 6.44 10.85 16.55
C SER A 97 5.83 9.47 16.25
N PRO A 98 5.16 8.83 17.22
CA PRO A 98 4.47 7.57 16.98
C PRO A 98 3.53 7.62 15.77
N ALA A 99 3.52 6.55 14.96
CA ALA A 99 2.82 6.52 13.68
C ALA A 99 1.32 6.83 13.76
N TYR A 100 0.67 6.55 14.91
CA TYR A 100 -0.74 6.82 15.12
C TYR A 100 -1.10 8.32 15.21
N LEU A 101 -0.12 9.20 15.46
CA LEU A 101 -0.32 10.65 15.46
C LEU A 101 -0.24 11.25 14.05
N SER A 102 0.38 10.54 13.11
CA SER A 102 0.36 10.91 11.69
C SER A 102 -0.86 10.31 11.00
N ASP A 103 -1.38 11.00 9.98
CA ASP A 103 -2.45 10.49 9.11
C ASP A 103 -2.05 9.22 8.32
N CYS A 104 -0.81 8.76 8.48
CA CYS A 104 -0.35 7.45 8.02
C CYS A 104 -0.85 6.29 8.90
N ALA A 105 -1.62 6.56 9.96
CA ALA A 105 -2.29 5.53 10.73
C ALA A 105 -3.21 4.72 9.77
N PRO A 106 -3.10 3.39 9.75
CA PRO A 106 -3.92 2.58 8.85
C PRO A 106 -5.39 2.84 9.17
N VAL A 107 -6.11 3.45 8.24
CA VAL A 107 -7.57 3.59 8.32
C VAL A 107 -8.13 2.21 8.55
N ARG A 108 -8.93 2.07 9.61
CA ARG A 108 -9.63 0.82 9.91
C ARG A 108 -10.43 0.44 8.67
N LYS A 109 -10.00 -0.60 7.96
CA LYS A 109 -10.76 -1.15 6.84
C LYS A 109 -12.11 -1.61 7.38
N GLU A 110 -13.18 -1.23 6.70
CA GLU A 110 -14.53 -1.71 7.01
C GLU A 110 -14.54 -3.25 7.06
N PRO A 111 -15.31 -3.87 7.97
CA PRO A 111 -15.33 -5.33 8.13
C PRO A 111 -15.55 -6.09 6.82
N ASP A 112 -16.42 -5.56 5.95
CA ASP A 112 -16.72 -6.15 4.64
C ASP A 112 -15.53 -6.10 3.68
N ALA A 113 -14.78 -5.00 3.66
CA ALA A 113 -13.58 -4.88 2.82
C ALA A 113 -12.50 -5.88 3.26
N LYS A 114 -12.37 -6.10 4.57
CA LYS A 114 -11.47 -7.10 5.13
C LYS A 114 -11.91 -8.53 4.79
N ARG A 115 -13.22 -8.82 4.83
CA ARG A 115 -13.77 -10.12 4.43
C ARG A 115 -13.51 -10.41 2.95
N LYS A 116 -13.84 -9.48 2.06
CA LYS A 116 -13.60 -9.61 0.60
C LYS A 116 -12.14 -9.87 0.26
N HIS A 117 -11.20 -9.20 0.94
CA HIS A 117 -9.78 -9.44 0.73
C HIS A 117 -9.38 -10.88 1.09
N ARG A 118 -9.86 -11.39 2.24
CA ARG A 118 -9.57 -12.77 2.66
C ARG A 118 -10.17 -13.80 1.70
N GLU A 119 -11.39 -13.58 1.23
CA GLU A 119 -12.04 -14.44 0.24
C GLU A 119 -11.25 -14.46 -1.08
N ALA A 120 -10.76 -13.30 -1.53
CA ALA A 120 -9.91 -13.20 -2.71
C ALA A 120 -8.58 -13.92 -2.53
N ASP A 121 -7.92 -13.77 -1.38
CA ASP A 121 -6.66 -14.47 -1.08
C ASP A 121 -6.85 -16.00 -1.08
N GLN A 122 -7.95 -16.46 -0.49
CA GLN A 122 -8.31 -17.88 -0.45
C GLN A 122 -8.58 -18.42 -1.86
N LEU A 123 -9.29 -17.67 -2.70
CA LEU A 123 -9.56 -18.04 -4.08
C LEU A 123 -8.26 -18.14 -4.90
N LEU A 124 -7.37 -17.15 -4.79
CA LEU A 124 -6.07 -17.15 -5.47
C LEU A 124 -5.22 -18.35 -5.06
N THR A 125 -5.18 -18.64 -3.76
CA THR A 125 -4.48 -19.82 -3.22
C THR A 125 -5.07 -21.11 -3.79
N GLY A 126 -6.39 -21.24 -3.83
CA GLY A 126 -7.09 -22.39 -4.39
C GLY A 126 -6.79 -22.60 -5.88
N ILE A 127 -6.79 -21.51 -6.67
CA ILE A 127 -6.43 -21.55 -8.10
C ILE A 127 -4.99 -22.04 -8.27
N GLN A 128 -4.06 -21.49 -7.48
CA GLN A 128 -2.64 -21.87 -7.57
C GLN A 128 -2.43 -23.35 -7.21
N MET A 129 -3.07 -23.85 -6.15
CA MET A 129 -3.01 -25.26 -5.77
C MET A 129 -3.60 -26.16 -6.84
N SER A 130 -4.72 -25.75 -7.46
CA SER A 130 -5.36 -26.51 -8.53
C SER A 130 -4.45 -26.61 -9.76
N LEU A 131 -3.82 -25.51 -10.17
CA LEU A 131 -2.88 -25.49 -11.30
C LEU A 131 -1.67 -26.40 -11.03
N ALA A 132 -1.07 -26.29 -9.84
CA ALA A 132 0.07 -27.12 -9.46
C ALA A 132 -0.30 -28.62 -9.41
N SER A 133 -1.47 -28.96 -8.88
CA SER A 133 -1.95 -30.35 -8.86
C SER A 133 -2.17 -30.88 -10.27
N HIS A 134 -2.76 -30.07 -11.15
CA HIS A 134 -3.00 -30.44 -12.54
C HIS A 134 -1.68 -30.67 -13.30
N GLU A 135 -0.71 -29.76 -13.17
CA GLU A 135 0.62 -29.92 -13.78
C GLU A 135 1.32 -31.19 -13.30
N GLU A 136 1.20 -31.52 -12.01
CA GLU A 136 1.79 -32.72 -11.45
C GLU A 136 1.10 -34.01 -11.92
N GLU A 137 -0.23 -34.01 -12.07
CA GLU A 137 -0.97 -35.14 -12.64
C GLU A 137 -0.63 -35.36 -14.11
N GLU A 138 -0.63 -34.29 -14.91
CA GLU A 138 -0.20 -34.34 -16.32
C GLU A 138 1.21 -34.91 -16.43
N ARG A 139 2.14 -34.47 -15.58
CA ARG A 139 3.51 -34.98 -15.57
C ARG A 139 3.57 -36.47 -15.22
N LYS A 140 2.76 -36.94 -14.27
CA LYS A 140 2.72 -38.35 -13.83
C LYS A 140 2.08 -39.27 -14.87
N ASN A 141 0.99 -38.80 -15.49
CA ASN A 141 0.16 -39.59 -16.41
C ASN A 141 0.65 -39.48 -17.86
N ARG A 142 1.65 -38.63 -18.14
CA ARG A 142 2.23 -38.50 -19.47
C ARG A 142 2.97 -39.76 -19.89
N VAL A 143 2.51 -40.35 -20.99
CA VAL A 143 3.11 -41.52 -21.64
C VAL A 143 3.64 -41.10 -23.02
N ALA A 144 4.94 -41.28 -23.27
CA ALA A 144 5.61 -40.86 -24.50
C ALA A 144 5.77 -42.00 -25.53
N SER A 145 5.66 -43.26 -25.12
CA SER A 145 5.78 -44.42 -26.01
C SER A 145 4.91 -45.59 -25.55
N PHE A 146 4.67 -46.54 -26.46
CA PHE A 146 3.94 -47.78 -26.16
C PHE A 146 4.67 -48.63 -25.11
N GLU A 147 6.00 -48.72 -25.16
CA GLU A 147 6.80 -49.42 -24.15
C GLU A 147 6.62 -48.80 -22.75
N GLN A 148 6.60 -47.46 -22.67
CA GLN A 148 6.37 -46.76 -21.42
C GLN A 148 4.98 -47.06 -20.87
N LEU A 149 3.94 -47.09 -21.72
CA LEU A 149 2.57 -47.47 -21.35
C LEU A 149 2.54 -48.85 -20.69
N VAL A 150 3.11 -49.87 -21.36
CA VAL A 150 3.10 -51.27 -20.89
C VAL A 150 3.86 -51.39 -19.57
N SER A 151 4.99 -50.70 -19.42
CA SER A 151 5.75 -50.69 -18.17
C SER A 151 4.97 -50.09 -16.99
N GLN A 152 4.22 -49.02 -17.23
CA GLN A 152 3.42 -48.36 -16.18
C GLN A 152 2.17 -49.16 -15.84
N LEU A 153 1.54 -49.81 -16.82
CA LEU A 153 0.39 -50.69 -16.59
C LEU A 153 0.71 -51.83 -15.62
N SER A 154 1.92 -52.38 -15.68
CA SER A 154 2.36 -53.43 -14.75
C SER A 154 2.47 -52.94 -13.30
N GLN A 155 2.59 -51.64 -13.08
CA GLN A 155 2.70 -51.00 -11.76
C GLN A 155 1.34 -50.53 -11.22
N LEU A 156 0.32 -50.45 -12.08
CA LEU A 156 -1.02 -50.03 -11.69
C LEU A 156 -1.77 -51.19 -11.02
N LYS A 157 -2.36 -50.90 -9.85
CA LYS A 157 -3.31 -51.81 -9.22
C LYS A 157 -4.65 -51.67 -9.93
N LEU A 158 -4.91 -52.57 -10.87
CA LEU A 158 -6.19 -52.69 -11.53
C LEU A 158 -7.16 -53.50 -10.68
N SER A 159 -8.44 -53.15 -10.76
CA SER A 159 -9.48 -53.89 -10.07
C SER A 159 -9.64 -55.30 -10.63
N ASP A 160 -10.05 -56.24 -9.78
CA ASP A 160 -10.10 -57.68 -10.09
C ASP A 160 -11.07 -58.08 -11.23
N TYR A 161 -11.97 -57.18 -11.62
CA TYR A 161 -12.91 -57.39 -12.74
C TYR A 161 -12.33 -57.01 -14.11
N TRP A 162 -11.07 -56.57 -14.17
CA TRP A 162 -10.36 -56.33 -15.43
C TRP A 162 -9.26 -57.37 -15.65
N ILE A 163 -9.32 -58.07 -16.78
CA ILE A 163 -8.20 -58.85 -17.32
C ILE A 163 -7.43 -57.96 -18.27
N VAL A 164 -6.11 -57.84 -18.06
CA VAL A 164 -5.23 -57.12 -18.98
C VAL A 164 -4.34 -58.09 -19.73
N SER A 165 -4.38 -58.03 -21.05
CA SER A 165 -3.50 -58.76 -21.96
C SER A 165 -2.73 -57.78 -22.82
N SER A 166 -1.44 -58.01 -23.02
CA SER A 166 -0.59 -57.16 -23.87
C SER A 166 0.05 -57.97 -24.99
N THR A 167 0.12 -57.39 -26.17
CA THR A 167 0.84 -57.87 -27.36
C THR A 167 1.88 -56.83 -27.75
N GLU A 168 2.71 -57.11 -28.77
CA GLU A 168 3.72 -56.16 -29.26
C GLU A 168 3.14 -54.83 -29.77
N VAL A 169 1.86 -54.82 -30.14
CA VAL A 169 1.21 -53.65 -30.78
C VAL A 169 -0.02 -53.14 -30.05
N ALA A 170 -0.56 -53.88 -29.07
CA ALA A 170 -1.80 -53.52 -28.41
C ALA A 170 -1.87 -53.98 -26.96
N VAL A 171 -2.63 -53.26 -26.15
CA VAL A 171 -3.07 -53.67 -24.81
C VAL A 171 -4.58 -53.83 -24.85
N MET A 172 -5.08 -54.97 -24.36
CA MET A 172 -6.50 -55.30 -24.29
C MET A 172 -6.94 -55.37 -22.84
N PHE A 173 -8.06 -54.71 -22.53
CA PHE A 173 -8.75 -54.77 -21.25
C PHE A 173 -10.07 -55.52 -21.44
N LEU A 174 -10.20 -56.68 -20.81
CA LEU A 174 -11.41 -57.49 -20.82
C LEU A 174 -12.13 -57.33 -19.48
N HIS A 175 -13.40 -56.93 -19.50
CA HIS A 175 -14.24 -56.89 -18.31
C HIS A 175 -14.83 -58.28 -18.08
N ILE A 176 -14.71 -58.80 -16.86
CA ILE A 176 -15.30 -60.08 -16.44
C ILE A 176 -16.67 -59.86 -15.80
#